data_AF-A0A0A0BFR8-F1
#
_entry.id   AF-A0A0A0BFR8-F1
#
_cell.length_a   1.000
_cell.length_b   1.000
_cell.length_c   1.000
_cell.angle_alpha   90.00
_cell.angle_beta   90.00
_cell.angle_gamma   90.00
#
_symmetry.space_group_name_H-M   'P 1'
#
loop_
_entity.id
_entity.type
_entity.pdbx_description
1 polymer ?
#
loop_
_entity_poly.entity_id
_entity_poly.type
_entity_poly.pdbx_seq_one_letter_code
_entity_poly.pdbx_strand_id
1 'polypeptide(L)'
;MKQSSLARMIPLCIAMTSPVAVMAEANLTDLTAGDPFYYTSDQYISKDNKEKTLLGIGRPGKTHSQIPHLPVYYGYMNTNSTYRFVNVVEQVFTMIGEGKHGLWRIQEKGTVRQYLKKGAKGLPDGADLNAPENQKIIESNYSAYLPNESWSGYKYPDQKLNDAGTLNFIDLPITHATFDGKYQQHEPIDLPNWYCTMSANDYPYAKKAMNFAFNQPAEGQIGPLGKRAGLDIKENYRKVLRLKSFPDARSWVNVGQKGKDALHVKWEAVDTSKTQAEYYLVERPFFNKPYLFVTAVYDNVDNADHSYVRPDGEYYASLKNKEVKLKTEVTQQPRFHLEKGGQARAIGLPIYGVHHPDRHSFGGGGACPLKGGDWGRYPDTSGGSGWPTQYEEVTPLCDSVLVDIKFFANLDGRDWNDPNKYLANAGVGTKQVTYKVQPGHYGVFTDHYNTSNDITNADSQEIPAELTLTFPEVSPVVTYNDPPVLDMAQGMVPSESTMCRPVMQASLDEEFKK
;
A
#
# COMPACT_ATOMS: atom_id res chain seq x y z
N MET A 1 49.34 77.14 3.89
CA MET A 1 48.41 78.23 4.23
C MET A 1 46.99 77.68 4.18
N LYS A 2 46.29 77.67 5.34
CA LYS A 2 44.83 77.49 5.55
C LYS A 2 44.21 76.17 4.99
N GLN A 3 43.78 75.20 5.83
CA GLN A 3 42.49 75.18 6.58
C GLN A 3 41.33 75.70 5.70
N SER A 4 40.22 75.01 5.44
CA SER A 4 39.48 73.99 6.18
C SER A 4 38.25 73.58 5.37
N SER A 5 37.77 72.34 5.49
CA SER A 5 36.35 72.05 5.79
C SER A 5 36.18 70.58 6.14
N LEU A 6 35.82 70.33 7.40
CA LEU A 6 35.38 69.04 7.95
C LEU A 6 34.00 68.67 7.39
N ALA A 7 33.77 67.38 7.13
CA ALA A 7 32.55 66.70 7.56
C ALA A 7 32.77 65.18 7.66
N ARG A 8 32.94 64.71 8.91
CA ARG A 8 32.57 63.41 9.47
C ARG A 8 32.38 62.22 8.50
N MET A 9 33.32 61.28 8.52
CA MET A 9 33.01 59.87 8.28
C MET A 9 33.25 59.07 9.56
N ILE A 10 32.15 58.56 10.11
CA ILE A 10 32.14 57.43 11.04
C ILE A 10 32.14 56.18 10.14
N PRO A 11 33.13 55.27 10.18
CA PRO A 11 32.97 53.99 9.52
C PRO A 11 32.08 53.12 10.40
N LEU A 12 30.84 52.95 9.94
CA LEU A 12 29.89 51.96 10.44
C LEU A 12 30.44 50.56 10.10
N CYS A 13 30.51 49.68 11.10
CA CYS A 13 30.83 48.27 10.93
C CYS A 13 29.92 47.61 9.89
N ILE A 14 30.52 46.92 8.91
CA ILE A 14 29.87 45.78 8.26
C ILE A 14 30.83 44.61 8.46
N ALA A 15 30.60 43.89 9.55
CA ALA A 15 31.07 42.52 9.67
C ALA A 15 30.52 41.76 8.47
N MET A 16 31.40 41.19 7.66
CA MET A 16 31.02 40.23 6.64
C MET A 16 30.47 38.99 7.34
N THR A 17 29.18 39.00 7.65
CA THR A 17 28.44 37.79 7.97
C THR A 17 28.28 37.06 6.65
N SER A 18 29.11 36.03 6.45
CA SER A 18 28.81 34.95 5.51
C SER A 18 27.33 34.59 5.63
N PRO A 19 26.58 34.42 4.53
CA PRO A 19 25.28 33.81 4.66
C PRO A 19 25.55 32.37 5.07
N VAL A 20 25.35 32.06 6.35
CA VAL A 20 24.96 30.73 6.77
C VAL A 20 23.64 30.51 6.06
N ALA A 21 23.72 29.99 4.84
CA ALA A 21 22.57 29.45 4.14
C ALA A 21 22.03 28.38 5.07
N VAL A 22 20.96 28.73 5.78
CA VAL A 22 20.05 27.77 6.38
C VAL A 22 19.67 26.85 5.22
N MET A 23 20.27 25.68 5.17
CA MET A 23 19.79 24.61 4.31
C MET A 23 18.38 24.34 4.84
N ALA A 24 17.36 24.89 4.19
CA ALA A 24 16.00 24.44 4.39
C ALA A 24 16.05 22.91 4.25
N GLU A 25 15.69 22.20 5.31
CA GLU A 25 15.69 20.75 5.32
C GLU A 25 14.90 20.29 4.08
N ALA A 26 15.54 19.53 3.20
CA ALA A 26 14.87 19.02 2.01
C ALA A 26 13.62 18.25 2.46
N ASN A 27 12.44 18.69 2.04
CA ASN A 27 11.20 18.01 2.36
C ASN A 27 11.08 16.71 1.54
N LEU A 28 11.61 15.61 2.10
CA LEU A 28 11.59 14.30 1.47
C LEU A 28 10.19 13.65 1.41
N THR A 29 9.20 14.24 2.08
CA THR A 29 7.79 13.79 1.99
C THR A 29 7.07 14.37 0.76
N ASP A 30 7.73 15.26 0.03
CA ASP A 30 7.11 16.08 -1.01
C ASP A 30 8.07 16.49 -2.12
N LEU A 31 8.37 15.55 -3.03
CA LEU A 31 9.26 15.79 -4.16
C LEU A 31 8.66 16.73 -5.22
N THR A 32 7.38 17.12 -5.09
CA THR A 32 6.69 18.03 -6.00
C THR A 32 6.50 19.43 -5.41
N ALA A 33 7.12 19.72 -4.25
CA ALA A 33 7.01 21.00 -3.54
C ALA A 33 5.57 21.45 -3.27
N GLY A 34 4.66 20.49 -3.08
CA GLY A 34 3.27 20.73 -2.74
C GLY A 34 2.35 20.84 -3.95
N ASP A 35 2.90 20.85 -5.16
CA ASP A 35 2.14 20.98 -6.40
C ASP A 35 2.03 19.62 -7.12
N PRO A 36 0.91 18.89 -7.02
CA PRO A 36 0.74 17.61 -7.69
C PRO A 36 0.66 17.73 -9.21
N PHE A 37 0.59 18.95 -9.76
CA PHE A 37 0.58 19.20 -11.20
C PHE A 37 1.90 19.78 -11.70
N TYR A 38 2.97 19.80 -10.89
CA TYR A 38 4.23 20.54 -11.10
C TYR A 38 4.80 20.52 -12.54
N TYR A 39 4.51 19.47 -13.31
CA TYR A 39 4.88 19.32 -14.73
C TYR A 39 4.23 20.35 -15.68
N THR A 40 3.27 21.14 -15.21
CA THR A 40 2.72 22.32 -15.92
C THR A 40 2.99 23.64 -15.18
N SER A 41 3.83 23.64 -14.15
CA SER A 41 4.06 24.84 -13.31
C SER A 41 4.79 25.97 -14.04
N ASP A 42 5.55 25.64 -15.08
CA ASP A 42 6.24 26.57 -15.97
C ASP A 42 5.35 27.12 -17.10
N GLN A 43 4.12 26.60 -17.23
CA GLN A 43 3.20 26.97 -18.29
C GLN A 43 2.22 28.05 -17.83
N TYR A 44 2.06 29.09 -18.65
CA TYR A 44 1.08 30.15 -18.42
C TYR A 44 0.48 30.64 -19.73
N ILE A 45 -0.83 30.46 -19.89
CA ILE A 45 -1.58 30.94 -21.05
C ILE A 45 -2.00 32.39 -20.81
N SER A 46 -1.36 33.32 -21.52
CA SER A 46 -1.72 34.75 -21.44
C SER A 46 -3.05 35.06 -22.11
N LYS A 47 -3.61 36.24 -21.80
CA LYS A 47 -4.83 36.75 -22.46
C LYS A 47 -4.69 36.92 -23.97
N ASP A 48 -3.47 37.07 -24.48
CA ASP A 48 -3.19 37.27 -25.91
C ASP A 48 -2.81 35.97 -26.62
N ASN A 49 -2.61 34.88 -25.89
CA ASN A 49 -2.30 33.58 -26.47
C ASN A 49 -3.52 33.04 -27.26
N LYS A 50 -3.28 32.54 -28.48
CA LYS A 50 -4.32 31.98 -29.36
C LYS A 50 -4.97 30.72 -28.79
N GLU A 51 -4.27 29.99 -27.92
CA GLU A 51 -4.73 28.75 -27.29
C GLU A 51 -5.65 28.99 -26.08
N LYS A 52 -5.83 30.24 -25.65
CA LYS A 52 -6.69 30.60 -24.49
C LYS A 52 -8.12 30.07 -24.60
N THR A 53 -8.64 29.96 -25.83
CA THR A 53 -9.98 29.43 -26.09
C THR A 53 -10.07 27.93 -25.80
N LEU A 54 -8.96 27.20 -25.92
CA LEU A 54 -8.88 25.75 -25.67
C LEU A 54 -8.49 25.45 -24.22
N LEU A 55 -7.49 26.16 -23.70
CA LEU A 55 -6.82 25.84 -22.43
C LEU A 55 -7.23 26.75 -21.27
N GLY A 56 -7.93 27.85 -21.53
CA GLY A 56 -8.21 28.89 -20.55
C GLY A 56 -7.05 29.87 -20.37
N ILE A 57 -7.21 30.85 -19.47
CA ILE A 57 -6.15 31.80 -19.10
C ILE A 57 -5.51 31.33 -17.80
N GLY A 58 -4.18 31.40 -17.71
CA GLY A 58 -3.40 30.93 -16.57
C GLY A 58 -2.76 29.57 -16.84
N ARG A 59 -2.49 28.83 -15.78
CA ARG A 59 -1.92 27.47 -15.89
C ARG A 59 -2.94 26.53 -16.54
N PRO A 60 -2.58 25.77 -17.57
CA PRO A 60 -3.49 24.81 -18.19
C PRO A 60 -3.84 23.69 -17.21
N GLY A 61 -5.14 23.44 -17.04
CA GLY A 61 -5.67 22.35 -16.20
C GLY A 61 -6.15 21.13 -17.01
N LYS A 62 -6.02 21.17 -18.33
CA LYS A 62 -6.51 20.15 -19.27
C LYS A 62 -5.71 20.16 -20.57
N THR A 63 -5.80 19.08 -21.33
CA THR A 63 -5.22 18.95 -22.67
C THR A 63 -6.10 19.65 -23.74
N HIS A 64 -5.61 19.74 -24.97
CA HIS A 64 -6.39 20.23 -26.12
C HIS A 64 -7.68 19.44 -26.36
N SER A 65 -7.67 18.14 -26.05
CA SER A 65 -8.85 17.26 -26.10
C SER A 65 -9.81 17.44 -24.93
N GLN A 66 -9.62 18.50 -24.11
CA GLN A 66 -10.43 18.81 -22.93
C GLN A 66 -10.35 17.73 -21.82
N ILE A 67 -9.32 16.88 -21.85
CA ILE A 67 -9.08 15.86 -20.82
C ILE A 67 -8.33 16.53 -19.67
N PRO A 68 -8.79 16.42 -18.41
CA PRO A 68 -8.14 17.06 -17.27
C PRO A 68 -6.72 16.52 -17.06
N HIS A 69 -5.82 17.39 -16.61
CA HIS A 69 -4.55 16.95 -16.04
C HIS A 69 -4.80 16.17 -14.75
N LEU A 70 -4.06 15.09 -14.58
CA LEU A 70 -4.16 14.21 -13.40
C LEU A 70 -2.89 14.37 -12.54
N PRO A 71 -2.99 14.17 -11.22
CA PRO A 71 -1.91 14.49 -10.32
C PRO A 71 -0.76 13.47 -10.42
N VAL A 72 0.41 13.91 -9.96
CA VAL A 72 1.61 13.07 -9.83
C VAL A 72 2.11 13.14 -8.40
N TYR A 73 2.36 11.97 -7.80
CA TYR A 73 2.94 11.84 -6.46
C TYR A 73 4.11 10.87 -6.50
N TYR A 74 5.16 11.19 -5.75
CA TYR A 74 6.30 10.30 -5.53
C TYR A 74 6.51 10.11 -4.03
N GLY A 75 7.06 8.96 -3.67
CA GLY A 75 7.43 8.66 -2.31
C GLY A 75 8.24 7.38 -2.20
N TYR A 76 8.60 7.04 -0.98
CA TYR A 76 9.24 5.77 -0.68
C TYR A 76 8.82 5.27 0.70
N MET A 77 9.04 3.99 0.91
CA MET A 77 8.91 3.32 2.20
C MET A 77 10.25 2.67 2.53
N ASN A 78 10.59 2.61 3.81
CA ASN A 78 11.75 1.86 4.26
C ASN A 78 11.52 1.12 5.57
N THR A 79 12.19 -0.01 5.69
CA THR A 79 12.38 -0.77 6.93
C THR A 79 13.81 -1.31 6.91
N ASN A 80 14.57 -1.18 8.01
CA ASN A 80 15.96 -1.66 8.13
C ASN A 80 16.90 -1.23 6.97
N SER A 81 16.84 0.04 6.56
CA SER A 81 17.63 0.59 5.43
C SER A 81 17.32 -0.02 4.05
N THR A 82 16.21 -0.74 3.93
CA THR A 82 15.73 -1.29 2.68
C THR A 82 14.62 -0.42 2.09
N TYR A 83 14.81 0.06 0.87
CA TYR A 83 13.93 1.05 0.23
C TYR A 83 13.01 0.42 -0.82
N ARG A 84 11.76 0.88 -0.84
CA ARG A 84 10.80 0.58 -1.89
C ARG A 84 10.15 1.89 -2.34
N PHE A 85 10.24 2.17 -3.61
CA PHE A 85 9.79 3.41 -4.21
C PHE A 85 8.35 3.25 -4.67
N VAL A 86 7.54 4.26 -4.39
CA VAL A 86 6.15 4.32 -4.83
C VAL A 86 5.91 5.61 -5.59
N ASN A 87 5.06 5.53 -6.60
CA ASN A 87 4.62 6.70 -7.31
C ASN A 87 3.21 6.48 -7.84
N VAL A 88 2.50 7.60 -7.92
CA VAL A 88 1.27 7.72 -8.68
C VAL A 88 1.56 8.66 -9.82
N VAL A 89 1.39 8.19 -11.04
CA VAL A 89 1.42 9.05 -12.23
C VAL A 89 0.03 8.96 -12.83
N GLU A 90 -0.68 10.08 -12.78
CA GLU A 90 -2.09 10.17 -13.13
C GLU A 90 -2.99 9.26 -12.27
N GLN A 91 -3.46 8.13 -12.82
CA GLN A 91 -4.29 7.12 -12.14
C GLN A 91 -3.61 5.74 -12.11
N VAL A 92 -2.27 5.70 -12.22
CA VAL A 92 -1.50 4.47 -12.13
C VAL A 92 -0.55 4.55 -10.94
N PHE A 93 -0.75 3.64 -9.98
CA PHE A 93 0.18 3.40 -8.89
C PHE A 93 1.24 2.39 -9.33
N THR A 94 2.50 2.65 -9.01
CA THR A 94 3.59 1.67 -9.14
C THR A 94 4.41 1.58 -7.85
N MET A 95 4.90 0.37 -7.57
CA MET A 95 5.79 0.07 -6.45
C MET A 95 6.96 -0.78 -6.93
N ILE A 96 8.17 -0.26 -6.77
CA ILE A 96 9.42 -0.90 -7.19
C ILE A 96 10.38 -0.98 -6.02
N GLY A 97 10.99 -2.14 -5.79
CA GLY A 97 11.91 -2.37 -4.68
C GLY A 97 12.79 -3.58 -4.92
N GLU A 98 12.98 -4.36 -3.86
CA GLU A 98 13.87 -5.51 -3.86
C GLU A 98 13.34 -6.65 -4.75
N GLY A 99 14.25 -7.30 -5.48
CA GLY A 99 13.99 -8.63 -5.99
C GLY A 99 14.02 -9.64 -4.84
N LYS A 100 13.17 -10.67 -4.91
CA LYS A 100 13.13 -11.76 -3.92
C LYS A 100 12.96 -11.26 -2.49
N HIS A 101 11.95 -10.42 -2.26
CA HIS A 101 11.59 -9.94 -0.93
C HIS A 101 10.87 -11.02 -0.13
N GLY A 102 11.39 -11.36 1.05
CA GLY A 102 10.88 -12.43 1.89
C GLY A 102 9.60 -12.10 2.63
N LEU A 103 8.70 -13.09 2.69
CA LEU A 103 7.40 -12.98 3.34
C LEU A 103 7.24 -14.02 4.44
N TRP A 104 6.45 -13.67 5.44
CA TRP A 104 6.11 -14.54 6.56
C TRP A 104 4.67 -15.00 6.43
N ARG A 105 4.43 -16.29 6.61
CA ARG A 105 3.10 -16.87 6.69
C ARG A 105 2.40 -16.41 7.96
N ILE A 106 1.15 -16.03 7.83
CA ILE A 106 0.20 -15.79 8.91
C ILE A 106 -1.16 -16.27 8.46
N GLN A 107 -2.08 -16.45 9.41
CA GLN A 107 -3.45 -16.80 9.07
C GLN A 107 -4.41 -16.20 10.08
N GLU A 108 -5.38 -15.44 9.58
CA GLU A 108 -6.43 -14.84 10.40
C GLU A 108 -7.36 -15.93 10.96
N LYS A 109 -7.81 -15.74 12.20
CA LYS A 109 -8.68 -16.66 12.93
C LYS A 109 -10.18 -16.30 12.86
N GLY A 110 -10.53 -15.37 11.96
CA GLY A 110 -11.91 -14.90 11.77
C GLY A 110 -12.46 -14.03 12.90
N THR A 111 -11.59 -13.32 13.61
CA THR A 111 -11.95 -12.42 14.71
C THR A 111 -11.42 -11.00 14.50
N VAL A 112 -12.03 -10.05 15.20
CA VAL A 112 -11.54 -8.68 15.38
C VAL A 112 -11.22 -8.49 16.86
N ARG A 113 -10.00 -8.03 17.18
CA ARG A 113 -9.67 -7.60 18.54
C ARG A 113 -10.15 -6.16 18.74
N GLN A 114 -10.95 -5.92 19.77
CA GLN A 114 -11.32 -4.58 20.22
C GLN A 114 -10.66 -4.25 21.56
N TYR A 115 -10.06 -3.07 21.66
CA TYR A 115 -9.38 -2.56 22.84
C TYR A 115 -10.28 -1.62 23.64
N LEU A 116 -10.18 -1.68 24.96
CA LEU A 116 -10.88 -0.78 25.88
C LEU A 116 -10.34 0.65 25.71
N LYS A 117 -11.26 1.60 25.45
CA LYS A 117 -10.97 3.03 25.39
C LYS A 117 -10.50 3.54 26.75
N LYS A 118 -9.54 4.46 26.76
CA LYS A 118 -9.04 5.10 27.99
C LYS A 118 -10.18 5.71 28.82
N GLY A 119 -10.25 5.31 30.09
CA GLY A 119 -11.25 5.81 31.06
C GLY A 119 -12.65 5.20 30.92
N ALA A 120 -12.86 4.28 29.99
CA ALA A 120 -14.15 3.61 29.81
C ALA A 120 -14.32 2.41 30.78
N LYS A 121 -15.57 1.99 30.99
CA LYS A 121 -15.89 0.82 31.83
C LYS A 121 -15.63 -0.47 31.06
N GLY A 122 -14.73 -1.31 31.56
CA GLY A 122 -14.47 -2.64 31.00
C GLY A 122 -15.48 -3.70 31.42
N LEU A 123 -15.55 -4.79 30.65
CA LEU A 123 -16.28 -6.01 31.00
C LEU A 123 -15.47 -6.86 32.00
N PRO A 124 -16.10 -7.58 32.94
CA PRO A 124 -15.39 -8.50 33.83
C PRO A 124 -14.78 -9.68 33.05
N ASP A 125 -13.77 -10.34 33.63
CA ASP A 125 -13.23 -11.57 33.05
C ASP A 125 -14.31 -12.66 32.98
N GLY A 126 -14.32 -13.42 31.88
CA GLY A 126 -15.33 -14.44 31.61
C GLY A 126 -16.72 -13.92 31.22
N ALA A 127 -16.88 -12.61 30.98
CA ALA A 127 -18.15 -12.07 30.45
C ALA A 127 -18.54 -12.75 29.14
N ASP A 128 -19.83 -13.12 29.00
CA ASP A 128 -20.39 -13.59 27.74
C ASP A 128 -20.51 -12.40 26.77
N LEU A 129 -19.65 -12.39 25.76
CA LEU A 129 -19.59 -11.30 24.79
C LEU A 129 -20.86 -11.21 23.93
N ASN A 130 -21.61 -12.31 23.78
CA ASN A 130 -22.86 -12.36 23.02
C ASN A 130 -24.10 -11.94 23.85
N ALA A 131 -23.96 -11.73 25.15
CA ALA A 131 -25.08 -11.38 26.01
C ALA A 131 -25.62 -9.97 25.68
N PRO A 132 -26.95 -9.78 25.49
CA PRO A 132 -27.53 -8.49 25.09
C PRO A 132 -27.18 -7.31 26.01
N GLU A 133 -27.01 -7.57 27.31
CA GLU A 133 -26.60 -6.56 28.30
C GLU A 133 -25.18 -6.04 28.09
N ASN A 134 -24.29 -6.84 27.48
CA ASN A 134 -22.90 -6.47 27.23
C ASN A 134 -22.72 -5.70 25.92
N GLN A 135 -23.67 -5.84 24.98
CA GLN A 135 -23.59 -5.23 23.65
C GLN A 135 -23.37 -3.72 23.70
N LYS A 136 -24.15 -2.99 24.51
CA LYS A 136 -24.01 -1.53 24.67
C LYS A 136 -22.64 -1.12 25.23
N ILE A 137 -22.08 -1.93 26.13
CA ILE A 137 -20.75 -1.68 26.71
C ILE A 137 -19.70 -1.89 25.63
N ILE A 138 -19.78 -2.97 24.85
CA ILE A 138 -18.86 -3.27 23.75
C ILE A 138 -18.83 -2.11 22.75
N GLU A 139 -19.99 -1.73 22.22
CA GLU A 139 -20.12 -0.67 21.20
C GLU A 139 -19.60 0.69 21.69
N SER A 140 -19.87 1.02 22.96
CA SER A 140 -19.50 2.32 23.51
C SER A 140 -18.05 2.39 23.98
N ASN A 141 -17.53 1.32 24.57
CA ASN A 141 -16.29 1.36 25.35
C ASN A 141 -15.11 0.67 24.67
N TYR A 142 -15.35 -0.19 23.68
CA TYR A 142 -14.30 -0.90 22.97
C TYR A 142 -14.17 -0.41 21.52
N SER A 143 -12.99 -0.58 20.92
CA SER A 143 -12.76 -0.28 19.51
C SER A 143 -11.60 -1.07 18.93
N ALA A 144 -11.67 -1.46 17.66
CA ALA A 144 -10.58 -2.14 16.98
C ALA A 144 -9.33 -1.26 16.76
N TYR A 145 -9.49 0.07 16.79
CA TYR A 145 -8.40 1.02 16.57
C TYR A 145 -8.61 2.31 17.36
N LEU A 146 -7.59 2.73 18.12
CA LEU A 146 -7.64 3.86 19.05
C LEU A 146 -6.62 4.94 18.66
N PRO A 147 -6.77 5.64 17.51
CA PRO A 147 -5.72 6.52 16.96
C PRO A 147 -5.25 7.60 17.94
N ASN A 148 -6.18 8.15 18.73
CA ASN A 148 -5.90 9.21 19.71
C ASN A 148 -5.06 8.73 20.90
N GLU A 149 -4.97 7.41 21.11
CA GLU A 149 -4.16 6.81 22.18
C GLU A 149 -2.76 6.39 21.71
N SER A 150 -2.42 6.56 20.42
CA SER A 150 -1.10 6.23 19.87
C SER A 150 -0.69 4.80 20.27
N TRP A 151 0.60 4.54 20.54
CA TRP A 151 1.09 3.24 20.99
C TRP A 151 0.34 2.68 22.21
N SER A 152 -0.10 3.55 23.13
CA SER A 152 -0.78 3.12 24.36
C SER A 152 -2.16 2.51 24.11
N GLY A 153 -2.75 2.70 22.92
CA GLY A 153 -4.02 2.07 22.55
C GLY A 153 -3.89 0.55 22.40
N TYR A 154 -2.73 0.06 21.97
CA TYR A 154 -2.45 -1.37 21.90
C TYR A 154 -2.21 -1.95 23.30
N LYS A 155 -2.74 -3.15 23.54
CA LYS A 155 -2.61 -3.88 24.80
C LYS A 155 -2.00 -5.24 24.51
N TYR A 156 -0.89 -5.53 25.16
CA TYR A 156 -0.15 -6.79 24.97
C TYR A 156 -0.96 -7.98 25.52
N PRO A 157 -0.69 -9.22 25.04
CA PRO A 157 -1.40 -10.41 25.51
C PRO A 157 -1.41 -10.61 27.04
N ASP A 158 -0.32 -10.25 27.72
CA ASP A 158 -0.17 -10.32 29.18
C ASP A 158 -0.90 -9.19 29.92
N GLN A 159 -1.51 -8.25 29.19
CA GLN A 159 -2.32 -7.16 29.71
C GLN A 159 -3.82 -7.40 29.51
N LYS A 160 -4.27 -8.66 29.38
CA LYS A 160 -5.71 -8.99 29.17
C LYS A 160 -6.62 -8.31 30.20
N LEU A 161 -6.20 -8.25 31.46
CA LEU A 161 -6.91 -7.55 32.53
C LEU A 161 -6.21 -6.24 32.89
N ASN A 162 -6.98 -5.21 33.20
CA ASN A 162 -6.47 -3.98 33.81
C ASN A 162 -6.40 -4.09 35.35
N ASP A 163 -5.88 -3.05 35.99
CA ASP A 163 -5.73 -2.97 37.45
C ASP A 163 -7.07 -3.12 38.21
N ALA A 164 -8.20 -2.85 37.55
CA ALA A 164 -9.54 -3.03 38.10
C ALA A 164 -10.11 -4.46 37.88
N GLY A 165 -9.32 -5.38 37.31
CA GLY A 165 -9.75 -6.76 37.01
C GLY A 165 -10.72 -6.89 35.84
N THR A 166 -10.81 -5.89 34.97
CA THR A 166 -11.68 -5.89 33.78
C THR A 166 -10.88 -6.04 32.48
N LEU A 167 -11.53 -6.51 31.42
CA LEU A 167 -10.92 -6.82 30.13
C LEU A 167 -10.41 -5.55 29.42
N ASN A 168 -9.10 -5.46 29.21
CA ASN A 168 -8.45 -4.43 28.38
C ASN A 168 -8.68 -4.63 26.89
N PHE A 169 -8.98 -5.86 26.46
CA PHE A 169 -9.37 -6.17 25.10
C PHE A 169 -10.29 -7.38 25.07
N ILE A 170 -11.06 -7.48 23.99
CA ILE A 170 -11.98 -8.58 23.68
C ILE A 170 -11.76 -9.03 22.23
N ASP A 171 -11.92 -10.32 21.97
CA ASP A 171 -11.88 -10.88 20.62
C ASP A 171 -13.30 -11.24 20.20
N LEU A 172 -13.82 -10.61 19.15
CA LEU A 172 -15.16 -10.87 18.63
C LEU A 172 -15.06 -11.61 17.31
N PRO A 173 -15.82 -12.70 17.07
CA PRO A 173 -15.92 -13.29 15.74
C PRO A 173 -16.52 -12.26 14.77
N ILE A 174 -16.15 -12.30 13.49
CA ILE A 174 -16.68 -11.33 12.49
C ILE A 174 -18.22 -11.39 12.34
N THR A 175 -18.86 -12.45 12.82
CA THR A 175 -20.32 -12.64 12.85
C THR A 175 -20.98 -12.06 14.11
N HIS A 176 -20.22 -11.43 15.01
CA HIS A 176 -20.77 -10.84 16.23
C HIS A 176 -21.75 -9.69 15.93
N ALA A 177 -22.75 -9.50 16.80
CA ALA A 177 -23.82 -8.51 16.61
C ALA A 177 -23.32 -7.07 16.44
N THR A 178 -22.20 -6.71 17.07
CA THR A 178 -21.53 -5.40 16.94
C THR A 178 -21.15 -5.01 15.51
N PHE A 179 -21.06 -5.97 14.58
CA PHE A 179 -20.76 -5.70 13.18
C PHE A 179 -22.02 -5.57 12.31
N ASP A 180 -23.21 -5.48 12.92
CA ASP A 180 -24.50 -5.24 12.24
C ASP A 180 -24.76 -6.18 11.05
N GLY A 181 -24.31 -7.44 11.17
CA GLY A 181 -24.46 -8.45 10.12
C GLY A 181 -23.61 -8.24 8.87
N LYS A 182 -22.71 -7.23 8.85
CA LYS A 182 -21.82 -6.88 7.72
C LYS A 182 -21.06 -8.08 7.13
N TYR A 183 -20.67 -9.03 7.98
CA TYR A 183 -19.90 -10.22 7.60
C TYR A 183 -20.66 -11.53 7.75
N GLN A 184 -21.99 -11.49 7.95
CA GLN A 184 -22.78 -12.69 8.22
C GLN A 184 -22.69 -13.71 7.08
N GLN A 185 -22.65 -13.24 5.83
CA GLN A 185 -22.54 -14.06 4.63
C GLN A 185 -21.11 -14.14 4.07
N HIS A 186 -20.11 -13.74 4.87
CA HIS A 186 -18.72 -13.84 4.46
C HIS A 186 -18.32 -15.32 4.25
N GLU A 187 -17.53 -15.58 3.21
CA GLU A 187 -16.93 -16.89 2.95
C GLU A 187 -16.01 -17.30 4.12
N PRO A 188 -15.67 -18.58 4.31
CA PRO A 188 -14.68 -18.93 5.32
C PRO A 188 -13.35 -18.21 5.08
N ILE A 189 -12.78 -17.65 6.15
CA ILE A 189 -11.41 -17.15 6.17
C ILE A 189 -10.53 -18.36 6.45
N ASP A 190 -10.11 -19.03 5.39
CA ASP A 190 -9.41 -20.30 5.45
C ASP A 190 -8.04 -20.28 4.77
N LEU A 191 -7.67 -19.20 4.08
CA LEU A 191 -6.35 -19.08 3.45
C LEU A 191 -5.38 -18.30 4.35
N PRO A 192 -4.11 -18.75 4.47
CA PRO A 192 -3.06 -17.93 5.02
C PRO A 192 -2.75 -16.79 4.07
N ASN A 193 -2.17 -15.73 4.61
CA ASN A 193 -1.52 -14.72 3.83
C ASN A 193 -0.04 -14.62 4.20
N TRP A 194 0.76 -14.20 3.24
CA TRP A 194 2.20 -14.09 3.35
C TRP A 194 2.56 -12.62 3.33
N TYR A 195 3.16 -12.11 4.39
CA TYR A 195 3.27 -10.68 4.58
C TYR A 195 4.67 -10.23 4.97
N CYS A 196 4.97 -8.96 4.71
CA CYS A 196 6.13 -8.28 5.28
C CYS A 196 5.85 -6.79 5.44
N THR A 197 6.54 -6.18 6.41
CA THR A 197 6.40 -4.75 6.72
C THR A 197 7.18 -3.91 5.73
N MET A 198 6.49 -3.02 5.02
CA MET A 198 7.10 -2.19 3.96
C MET A 198 7.58 -0.84 4.45
N SER A 199 6.94 -0.30 5.49
CA SER A 199 7.09 1.09 5.93
C SER A 199 7.36 1.21 7.44
N ALA A 200 7.80 2.41 7.85
CA ALA A 200 7.70 2.86 9.23
C ALA A 200 6.26 3.23 9.60
N ASN A 201 6.01 3.49 10.89
CA ASN A 201 4.70 4.01 11.34
C ASN A 201 4.34 5.26 10.57
N ASP A 202 3.06 5.40 10.23
CA ASP A 202 2.49 6.54 9.51
C ASP A 202 3.03 6.76 8.09
N TYR A 203 4.01 5.95 7.66
CA TYR A 203 4.63 5.92 6.32
C TYR A 203 4.89 7.33 5.74
N PRO A 204 5.62 8.20 6.47
CA PRO A 204 5.64 9.63 6.21
C PRO A 204 6.10 9.99 4.79
N TYR A 205 7.11 9.29 4.28
CA TYR A 205 7.69 9.51 2.96
C TYR A 205 6.84 8.96 1.79
N ALA A 206 5.79 8.18 2.08
CA ALA A 206 4.84 7.69 1.09
C ALA A 206 3.43 8.27 1.31
N LYS A 207 3.23 9.11 2.34
CA LYS A 207 1.92 9.52 2.84
C LYS A 207 1.04 10.15 1.77
N LYS A 208 1.58 11.07 0.97
CA LYS A 208 0.83 11.72 -0.12
C LYS A 208 0.39 10.74 -1.21
N ALA A 209 1.32 9.95 -1.73
CA ALA A 209 1.05 8.96 -2.76
C ALA A 209 0.01 7.91 -2.28
N MET A 210 0.16 7.43 -1.05
CA MET A 210 -0.73 6.43 -0.48
C MET A 210 -2.10 6.99 -0.09
N ASN A 211 -2.16 8.21 0.44
CA ASN A 211 -3.44 8.88 0.65
C ASN A 211 -4.19 9.08 -0.67
N PHE A 212 -3.50 9.49 -1.73
CA PHE A 212 -4.12 9.57 -3.04
C PHE A 212 -4.65 8.20 -3.47
N ALA A 213 -3.80 7.18 -3.50
CA ALA A 213 -4.15 5.83 -3.95
C ALA A 213 -5.32 5.23 -3.15
N PHE A 214 -5.33 5.38 -1.83
CA PHE A 214 -6.38 4.86 -0.95
C PHE A 214 -7.69 5.66 -0.93
N ASN A 215 -7.77 6.75 -1.70
CA ASN A 215 -9.02 7.47 -1.94
C ASN A 215 -9.58 7.23 -3.35
N GLN A 216 -8.89 6.48 -4.20
CA GLN A 216 -9.38 6.17 -5.54
C GLN A 216 -10.30 4.92 -5.54
N PRO A 217 -11.16 4.74 -6.57
CA PRO A 217 -12.10 3.61 -6.65
C PRO A 217 -11.50 2.19 -6.56
N ALA A 218 -10.20 2.04 -6.86
CA ALA A 218 -9.49 0.79 -6.71
C ALA A 218 -9.26 0.36 -5.24
N GLU A 219 -9.40 1.28 -4.28
CA GLU A 219 -9.30 0.95 -2.86
C GLU A 219 -10.45 0.01 -2.44
N GLY A 220 -10.11 -1.03 -1.68
CA GLY A 220 -11.06 -2.03 -1.22
C GLY A 220 -11.49 -3.04 -2.28
N GLN A 221 -10.93 -3.01 -3.49
CA GLN A 221 -11.20 -3.99 -4.54
C GLN A 221 -10.46 -5.32 -4.27
N ILE A 222 -11.05 -6.14 -3.40
CA ILE A 222 -10.44 -7.37 -2.90
C ILE A 222 -10.93 -8.56 -3.73
N GLY A 223 -9.99 -9.37 -4.22
CA GLY A 223 -10.26 -10.56 -5.01
C GLY A 223 -10.70 -11.77 -4.15
N PRO A 224 -11.11 -12.87 -4.80
CA PRO A 224 -11.61 -14.05 -4.09
C PRO A 224 -10.64 -14.63 -3.07
N LEU A 225 -9.34 -14.70 -3.39
CA LEU A 225 -8.35 -15.23 -2.43
C LEU A 225 -8.16 -14.28 -1.25
N GLY A 226 -8.10 -12.97 -1.53
CA GLY A 226 -8.01 -11.92 -0.51
C GLY A 226 -9.16 -11.97 0.49
N LYS A 227 -10.40 -12.22 0.04
CA LYS A 227 -11.57 -12.42 0.92
C LYS A 227 -11.41 -13.67 1.79
N ARG A 228 -10.98 -14.78 1.20
CA ARG A 228 -10.67 -16.02 1.96
C ARG A 228 -9.47 -15.89 2.89
N ALA A 229 -8.66 -14.83 2.77
CA ALA A 229 -7.63 -14.45 3.74
C ALA A 229 -8.09 -13.38 4.74
N GLY A 230 -9.34 -12.90 4.64
CA GLY A 230 -9.95 -11.92 5.53
C GLY A 230 -9.50 -10.48 5.30
N LEU A 231 -8.95 -10.15 4.12
CA LEU A 231 -8.42 -8.80 3.83
C LEU A 231 -9.53 -7.74 3.75
N ASP A 232 -10.80 -8.12 3.61
CA ASP A 232 -11.97 -7.24 3.57
C ASP A 232 -12.63 -7.00 4.95
N ILE A 233 -12.05 -7.55 6.01
CA ILE A 233 -12.42 -7.23 7.39
C ILE A 233 -11.81 -5.86 7.76
N LYS A 234 -12.59 -4.80 7.60
CA LYS A 234 -12.13 -3.39 7.65
C LYS A 234 -11.59 -2.97 9.01
N GLU A 235 -12.04 -3.65 10.06
CA GLU A 235 -11.59 -3.44 11.42
C GLU A 235 -10.16 -3.97 11.63
N ASN A 236 -9.76 -4.99 10.85
CA ASN A 236 -8.40 -5.52 10.83
C ASN A 236 -7.52 -4.83 9.75
N TYR A 237 -8.08 -4.59 8.56
CA TYR A 237 -7.39 -4.00 7.41
C TYR A 237 -8.07 -2.69 7.02
N ARG A 238 -7.47 -1.56 7.38
CA ARG A 238 -8.10 -0.24 7.26
C ARG A 238 -8.21 0.24 5.82
N LYS A 239 -7.19 -0.10 5.00
CA LYS A 239 -7.12 0.19 3.57
C LYS A 239 -6.46 -0.97 2.84
N VAL A 240 -6.98 -1.32 1.68
CA VAL A 240 -6.42 -2.41 0.86
C VAL A 240 -6.37 -1.98 -0.59
N LEU A 241 -5.19 -2.05 -1.19
CA LEU A 241 -4.99 -1.85 -2.61
C LEU A 241 -4.54 -3.15 -3.25
N ARG A 242 -5.33 -3.69 -4.18
CA ARG A 242 -4.95 -4.86 -4.96
C ARG A 242 -3.88 -4.48 -5.98
N LEU A 243 -2.85 -5.30 -6.06
CA LEU A 243 -1.69 -5.11 -6.93
C LEU A 243 -1.68 -6.14 -8.05
N LYS A 244 -1.14 -5.73 -9.20
CA LYS A 244 -0.76 -6.60 -10.31
C LYS A 244 0.76 -6.61 -10.43
N SER A 245 1.34 -7.79 -10.60
CA SER A 245 2.78 -7.93 -10.88
C SER A 245 3.10 -7.44 -12.29
N PHE A 246 4.29 -6.86 -12.47
CA PHE A 246 4.81 -6.66 -13.82
C PHE A 246 5.05 -8.02 -14.51
N PRO A 247 5.01 -8.10 -15.86
CA PRO A 247 5.08 -9.39 -16.58
C PRO A 247 6.32 -10.24 -16.30
N ASP A 248 7.44 -9.62 -15.91
CA ASP A 248 8.71 -10.27 -15.58
C ASP A 248 8.95 -10.46 -14.07
N ALA A 249 8.03 -10.01 -13.22
CA ALA A 249 8.07 -10.24 -11.78
C ALA A 249 7.51 -11.62 -11.42
N ARG A 250 8.02 -12.23 -10.34
CA ARG A 250 7.65 -13.59 -9.93
C ARG A 250 7.38 -13.72 -8.44
N SER A 251 6.62 -14.76 -8.10
CA SER A 251 6.65 -15.39 -6.78
C SER A 251 7.66 -16.54 -6.80
N TRP A 252 8.36 -16.70 -5.68
CA TRP A 252 9.41 -17.71 -5.50
C TRP A 252 9.11 -18.51 -4.24
N VAL A 253 9.41 -19.80 -4.27
CA VAL A 253 9.30 -20.68 -3.11
C VAL A 253 10.65 -21.31 -2.79
N ASN A 254 11.01 -21.39 -1.52
CA ASN A 254 12.16 -22.18 -1.06
C ASN A 254 11.78 -23.65 -1.10
N VAL A 255 12.44 -24.43 -1.94
CA VAL A 255 12.21 -25.88 -2.02
C VAL A 255 13.25 -26.68 -1.23
N GLY A 256 14.19 -25.98 -0.57
CA GLY A 256 15.27 -26.59 0.20
C GLY A 256 16.23 -27.44 -0.66
N GLN A 257 17.01 -28.26 0.03
CA GLN A 257 17.90 -29.25 -0.56
C GLN A 257 17.83 -30.50 0.31
N LYS A 258 17.50 -31.65 -0.29
CA LYS A 258 17.27 -32.90 0.43
C LYS A 258 18.34 -33.17 1.50
N GLY A 259 17.89 -33.27 2.76
CA GLY A 259 18.75 -33.52 3.93
C GLY A 259 19.49 -32.29 4.48
N LYS A 260 19.24 -31.09 3.93
CA LYS A 260 19.93 -29.84 4.23
C LYS A 260 19.00 -28.62 4.31
N ASP A 261 17.69 -28.85 4.31
CA ASP A 261 16.62 -27.84 4.23
C ASP A 261 16.75 -26.70 5.26
N ALA A 262 17.29 -26.99 6.45
CA ALA A 262 17.46 -25.99 7.51
C ALA A 262 18.48 -24.87 7.17
N LEU A 263 19.45 -25.14 6.28
CA LEU A 263 20.58 -24.25 6.03
C LEU A 263 20.86 -23.98 4.54
N HIS A 264 20.18 -24.68 3.64
CA HIS A 264 20.45 -24.61 2.20
C HIS A 264 19.20 -24.19 1.45
N VAL A 265 19.23 -22.96 0.93
CA VAL A 265 18.13 -22.40 0.14
C VAL A 265 18.18 -22.85 -1.31
N LYS A 266 16.99 -23.00 -1.92
CA LYS A 266 16.83 -23.15 -3.36
C LYS A 266 15.51 -22.48 -3.76
N TRP A 267 15.60 -21.32 -4.40
CA TRP A 267 14.44 -20.58 -4.87
C TRP A 267 14.00 -21.08 -6.24
N GLU A 268 12.75 -21.51 -6.34
CA GLU A 268 12.12 -21.87 -7.61
C GLU A 268 10.89 -20.99 -7.87
N ALA A 269 10.67 -20.63 -9.13
CA ALA A 269 9.54 -19.80 -9.51
C ALA A 269 8.23 -20.59 -9.40
N VAL A 270 7.21 -19.95 -8.84
CA VAL A 270 5.87 -20.53 -8.67
C VAL A 270 5.08 -20.40 -9.97
N ASP A 271 4.44 -21.49 -10.40
CA ASP A 271 3.49 -21.49 -11.52
C ASP A 271 2.15 -20.89 -11.06
N THR A 272 1.95 -19.60 -11.33
CA THR A 272 0.73 -18.89 -10.89
C THR A 272 -0.53 -19.28 -11.66
N SER A 273 -0.42 -20.12 -12.70
CA SER A 273 -1.59 -20.70 -13.38
C SER A 273 -2.17 -21.91 -12.62
N LYS A 274 -1.38 -22.54 -11.75
CA LYS A 274 -1.76 -23.72 -10.95
C LYS A 274 -1.81 -23.45 -9.46
N THR A 275 -0.94 -22.58 -8.96
CA THR A 275 -1.04 -21.97 -7.63
C THR A 275 -1.47 -20.52 -7.83
N GLN A 276 -2.77 -20.26 -7.82
CA GLN A 276 -3.31 -18.92 -7.98
C GLN A 276 -2.72 -17.98 -6.93
N ALA A 277 -2.50 -16.72 -7.32
CA ALA A 277 -1.88 -15.72 -6.46
C ALA A 277 -2.60 -14.38 -6.57
N GLU A 278 -2.78 -13.71 -5.42
CA GLU A 278 -3.23 -12.32 -5.35
C GLU A 278 -2.28 -11.52 -4.45
N TYR A 279 -1.96 -10.29 -4.87
CA TYR A 279 -1.02 -9.42 -4.18
C TYR A 279 -1.71 -8.13 -3.74
N TYR A 280 -1.31 -7.62 -2.59
CA TYR A 280 -1.94 -6.48 -1.96
C TYR A 280 -0.90 -5.59 -1.27
N LEU A 281 -1.16 -4.29 -1.27
CA LEU A 281 -0.57 -3.35 -0.32
C LEU A 281 -1.68 -2.96 0.67
N VAL A 282 -1.48 -3.24 1.96
CA VAL A 282 -2.50 -3.06 2.98
C VAL A 282 -2.04 -2.08 4.06
N GLU A 283 -2.94 -1.19 4.49
CA GLU A 283 -2.78 -0.45 5.74
C GLU A 283 -3.41 -1.26 6.88
N ARG A 284 -2.59 -1.62 7.87
CA ARG A 284 -3.03 -2.30 9.08
C ARG A 284 -2.41 -1.65 10.31
N PRO A 285 -3.16 -1.44 11.41
CA PRO A 285 -2.57 -1.03 12.66
C PRO A 285 -1.57 -2.07 13.18
N PHE A 286 -0.36 -1.62 13.49
CA PHE A 286 0.68 -2.39 14.15
C PHE A 286 1.09 -1.63 15.41
N PHE A 287 0.88 -2.26 16.57
CA PHE A 287 0.92 -1.59 17.88
C PHE A 287 0.10 -0.28 17.92
N ASN A 288 -1.10 -0.31 17.32
CA ASN A 288 -2.03 0.81 17.22
C ASN A 288 -1.48 2.05 16.47
N LYS A 289 -0.46 1.86 15.63
CA LYS A 289 -0.01 2.83 14.62
C LYS A 289 -0.24 2.28 13.21
N PRO A 290 -0.57 3.12 12.21
CA PRO A 290 -0.78 2.63 10.85
C PRO A 290 0.57 2.28 10.21
N TYR A 291 0.63 1.11 9.58
CA TYR A 291 1.76 0.64 8.81
C TYR A 291 1.26 0.07 7.48
N LEU A 292 2.13 0.11 6.48
CA LEU A 292 1.93 -0.55 5.19
C LEU A 292 2.65 -1.88 5.14
N PHE A 293 1.93 -2.89 4.66
CA PHE A 293 2.43 -4.26 4.46
C PHE A 293 2.17 -4.69 3.03
N VAL A 294 3.13 -5.40 2.44
CA VAL A 294 2.87 -6.20 1.25
C VAL A 294 2.32 -7.53 1.72
N THR A 295 1.29 -8.01 1.04
CA THR A 295 0.63 -9.27 1.34
C THR A 295 0.40 -10.06 0.06
N ALA A 296 0.73 -11.34 0.07
CA ALA A 296 0.44 -12.29 -0.99
C ALA A 296 -0.45 -13.42 -0.45
N VAL A 297 -1.47 -13.80 -1.21
CA VAL A 297 -2.37 -14.91 -0.89
C VAL A 297 -2.28 -15.93 -2.01
N TYR A 298 -2.14 -17.21 -1.64
CA TYR A 298 -2.00 -18.32 -2.58
C TYR A 298 -3.04 -19.39 -2.34
N ASP A 299 -3.50 -20.02 -3.42
CA ASP A 299 -4.29 -21.24 -3.34
C ASP A 299 -4.00 -22.17 -4.52
N ASN A 300 -4.06 -23.48 -4.29
CA ASN A 300 -3.84 -24.46 -5.34
C ASN A 300 -5.17 -24.80 -6.01
N VAL A 301 -5.18 -24.86 -7.34
CA VAL A 301 -6.39 -25.22 -8.10
C VAL A 301 -6.81 -26.68 -7.87
N ASP A 302 -5.87 -27.55 -7.55
CA ASP A 302 -6.03 -29.01 -7.53
C ASP A 302 -6.01 -29.63 -6.12
N ASN A 303 -5.74 -28.86 -5.08
CA ASN A 303 -5.70 -29.35 -3.70
C ASN A 303 -5.92 -28.22 -2.68
N ALA A 304 -6.23 -28.59 -1.43
CA ALA A 304 -6.51 -27.64 -0.35
C ALA A 304 -5.31 -27.46 0.60
N ASP A 305 -4.06 -27.58 0.14
CA ASP A 305 -2.88 -27.49 1.01
C ASP A 305 -2.82 -26.15 1.78
N HIS A 306 -3.27 -25.06 1.18
CA HIS A 306 -3.27 -23.75 1.82
C HIS A 306 -4.43 -23.56 2.80
N SER A 307 -5.56 -24.23 2.60
CA SER A 307 -6.74 -24.07 3.46
C SER A 307 -6.56 -24.61 4.88
N TYR A 308 -7.05 -23.86 5.87
CA TYR A 308 -7.17 -24.30 7.26
C TYR A 308 -8.22 -23.46 8.02
N VAL A 309 -9.05 -24.11 8.84
CA VAL A 309 -9.85 -23.46 9.88
C VAL A 309 -9.72 -24.29 11.15
N ARG A 310 -9.37 -23.65 12.27
CA ARG A 310 -9.31 -24.35 13.56
C ARG A 310 -10.68 -24.95 13.89
N PRO A 311 -10.79 -26.23 14.26
CA PRO A 311 -12.07 -26.86 14.63
C PRO A 311 -12.53 -26.49 16.05
N ASP A 312 -12.31 -25.24 16.48
CA ASP A 312 -12.58 -24.75 17.83
C ASP A 312 -12.82 -23.23 17.83
N GLY A 313 -13.55 -22.75 18.85
CA GLY A 313 -13.86 -21.33 19.08
C GLY A 313 -15.10 -20.81 18.34
N GLU A 314 -15.51 -19.60 18.73
CA GLU A 314 -16.73 -18.94 18.24
C GLU A 314 -16.78 -18.77 16.72
N TYR A 315 -15.64 -18.49 16.09
CA TYR A 315 -15.58 -18.37 14.63
C TYR A 315 -15.92 -19.70 13.95
N TYR A 316 -15.33 -20.81 14.39
CA TYR A 316 -15.65 -22.13 13.85
C TYR A 316 -17.12 -22.52 14.10
N ALA A 317 -17.63 -22.24 15.31
CA ALA A 317 -19.05 -22.44 15.63
C ALA A 317 -19.98 -21.68 14.67
N SER A 318 -19.63 -20.45 14.31
CA SER A 318 -20.39 -19.64 13.35
C SER A 318 -20.42 -20.23 11.93
N LEU A 319 -19.38 -20.97 11.54
CA LEU A 319 -19.26 -21.56 10.20
C LEU A 319 -19.99 -22.90 10.06
N LYS A 320 -20.15 -23.67 11.14
CA LYS A 320 -20.85 -24.97 11.12
C LYS A 320 -22.28 -24.87 10.57
N ASN A 321 -22.92 -23.72 10.79
CA ASN A 321 -24.29 -23.46 10.35
C ASN A 321 -24.40 -23.18 8.84
N LYS A 322 -23.28 -23.11 8.10
CA LYS A 322 -23.24 -22.73 6.68
C LYS A 322 -23.06 -23.92 5.72
N GLU A 323 -23.03 -25.16 6.19
CA GLU A 323 -22.82 -26.38 5.37
C GLU A 323 -21.55 -26.35 4.48
N VAL A 324 -20.54 -25.55 4.83
CA VAL A 324 -19.30 -25.46 4.05
C VAL A 324 -18.31 -26.54 4.46
N LYS A 325 -17.66 -27.17 3.47
CA LYS A 325 -16.58 -28.13 3.71
C LYS A 325 -15.32 -27.39 4.16
N LEU A 326 -14.95 -27.55 5.44
CA LEU A 326 -13.77 -26.93 6.03
C LEU A 326 -12.64 -27.94 6.17
N LYS A 327 -11.40 -27.51 5.89
CA LYS A 327 -10.20 -28.27 6.23
C LYS A 327 -9.74 -27.88 7.64
N THR A 328 -9.70 -28.84 8.53
CA THR A 328 -9.44 -28.61 9.98
C THR A 328 -8.07 -29.08 10.45
N GLU A 329 -7.24 -29.55 9.52
CA GLU A 329 -5.86 -29.96 9.77
C GLU A 329 -4.89 -28.97 9.11
N VAL A 330 -3.95 -28.43 9.90
CA VAL A 330 -2.95 -27.48 9.40
C VAL A 330 -1.97 -28.22 8.48
N THR A 331 -1.79 -27.73 7.26
CA THR A 331 -0.63 -28.13 6.44
C THR A 331 0.58 -27.29 6.85
N GLN A 332 1.51 -27.93 7.55
CA GLN A 332 2.67 -27.22 8.10
C GLN A 332 3.56 -26.60 7.03
N GLN A 333 3.73 -27.28 5.88
CA GLN A 333 4.49 -26.78 4.72
C GLN A 333 3.65 -26.99 3.45
N PRO A 334 2.85 -25.99 3.02
CA PRO A 334 1.99 -26.14 1.86
C PRO A 334 2.82 -26.34 0.59
N ARG A 335 2.30 -27.11 -0.36
CA ARG A 335 2.93 -27.29 -1.66
C ARG A 335 2.60 -26.15 -2.61
N PHE A 336 3.59 -25.78 -3.41
CA PHE A 336 3.47 -24.87 -4.54
C PHE A 336 3.77 -25.62 -5.83
N HIS A 337 3.03 -25.30 -6.89
CA HIS A 337 3.36 -25.72 -8.25
C HIS A 337 4.52 -24.88 -8.78
N LEU A 338 5.45 -25.50 -9.49
CA LEU A 338 6.66 -24.84 -10.00
C LEU A 338 6.53 -24.56 -11.51
N GLU A 339 7.04 -23.42 -11.99
CA GLU A 339 7.01 -23.07 -13.42
C GLU A 339 7.71 -24.13 -14.30
N LYS A 340 8.75 -24.77 -13.75
CA LYS A 340 9.48 -25.85 -14.43
C LYS A 340 8.80 -27.22 -14.35
N GLY A 341 7.61 -27.27 -13.76
CA GLY A 341 6.83 -28.50 -13.53
C GLY A 341 7.07 -29.12 -12.15
N GLY A 342 6.07 -29.90 -11.71
CA GLY A 342 6.07 -30.56 -10.40
C GLY A 342 5.56 -29.67 -9.27
N GLN A 343 5.64 -30.21 -8.05
CA GLN A 343 5.25 -29.54 -6.80
C GLN A 343 6.37 -29.65 -5.77
N ALA A 344 6.54 -28.62 -4.95
CA ALA A 344 7.46 -28.64 -3.83
C ALA A 344 6.84 -28.01 -2.57
N ARG A 345 7.26 -28.50 -1.40
CA ARG A 345 6.87 -27.93 -0.10
C ARG A 345 7.63 -26.63 0.15
N ALA A 346 6.96 -25.64 0.71
CA ALA A 346 7.58 -24.40 1.15
C ALA A 346 8.44 -24.63 2.41
N ILE A 347 9.75 -24.45 2.28
CA ILE A 347 10.72 -24.63 3.37
C ILE A 347 11.03 -23.29 4.04
N GLY A 348 10.52 -23.09 5.27
CA GLY A 348 10.83 -21.91 6.07
C GLY A 348 12.26 -21.90 6.57
N LEU A 349 12.79 -20.70 6.81
CA LEU A 349 14.11 -20.49 7.37
C LEU A 349 14.04 -20.07 8.85
N PRO A 350 15.03 -20.43 9.68
CA PRO A 350 15.09 -20.00 11.07
C PRO A 350 15.60 -18.55 11.21
N ILE A 351 15.77 -17.80 10.12
CA ILE A 351 16.26 -16.42 10.13
C ILE A 351 15.10 -15.42 9.99
N TYR A 352 15.32 -14.20 10.47
CA TYR A 352 14.34 -13.13 10.36
C TYR A 352 14.01 -12.77 8.90
N GLY A 353 15.04 -12.70 8.07
CA GLY A 353 14.91 -12.45 6.64
C GLY A 353 16.23 -12.61 5.90
N VAL A 354 16.19 -13.08 4.66
CA VAL A 354 17.36 -13.35 3.81
C VAL A 354 18.17 -12.09 3.49
N HIS A 355 17.56 -10.90 3.61
CA HIS A 355 18.20 -9.60 3.42
C HIS A 355 18.72 -8.98 4.73
N HIS A 356 18.67 -9.68 5.86
CA HIS A 356 19.05 -9.16 7.17
C HIS A 356 20.12 -10.03 7.87
N PRO A 357 21.34 -10.17 7.30
CA PRO A 357 22.38 -11.04 7.85
C PRO A 357 22.93 -10.57 9.19
N ASP A 358 22.98 -9.26 9.43
CA ASP A 358 23.43 -8.66 10.69
C ASP A 358 22.29 -7.94 11.41
N ARG A 359 21.31 -8.72 11.85
CA ARG A 359 20.15 -8.20 12.59
C ARG A 359 20.55 -7.67 13.97
N HIS A 360 21.62 -8.21 14.57
CA HIS A 360 22.14 -7.79 15.87
C HIS A 360 22.47 -6.29 15.90
N SER A 361 23.07 -5.76 14.83
CA SER A 361 23.42 -4.33 14.72
C SER A 361 22.22 -3.37 14.75
N PHE A 362 20.99 -3.85 14.56
CA PHE A 362 19.77 -3.02 14.62
C PHE A 362 19.11 -3.03 16.01
N GLY A 363 19.79 -3.51 17.06
CA GLY A 363 19.27 -3.53 18.42
C GLY A 363 18.09 -4.48 18.67
N GLY A 364 17.62 -5.15 17.63
CA GLY A 364 16.63 -6.22 17.73
C GLY A 364 17.31 -7.57 17.59
N GLY A 365 17.35 -8.37 18.66
CA GLY A 365 17.56 -9.81 18.51
C GLY A 365 16.42 -10.41 17.69
N GLY A 366 16.66 -11.50 16.97
CA GLY A 366 15.56 -12.21 16.32
C GLY A 366 15.95 -13.20 15.23
N ALA A 367 15.68 -14.47 15.49
CA ALA A 367 15.40 -15.48 14.49
C ALA A 367 13.99 -15.27 13.91
N CYS A 368 13.59 -16.12 12.96
CA CYS A 368 12.17 -16.27 12.59
C CYS A 368 11.33 -16.51 13.87
N PRO A 369 10.14 -15.89 14.03
CA PRO A 369 9.30 -16.16 15.19
C PRO A 369 8.95 -17.66 15.30
N LEU A 370 8.86 -18.15 16.53
CA LEU A 370 8.71 -19.58 16.80
C LEU A 370 7.26 -20.08 16.64
N LYS A 371 6.28 -19.16 16.63
CA LYS A 371 4.85 -19.46 16.47
C LYS A 371 4.12 -18.33 15.72
N GLY A 372 2.91 -18.62 15.26
CA GLY A 372 1.99 -17.62 14.76
C GLY A 372 1.42 -16.73 15.87
N GLY A 373 0.42 -15.90 15.55
CA GLY A 373 -0.28 -15.07 16.53
C GLY A 373 0.42 -13.75 16.83
N ASP A 374 0.08 -13.15 17.96
CA ASP A 374 0.42 -11.76 18.30
C ASP A 374 1.93 -11.55 18.50
N TRP A 375 2.52 -10.57 17.80
CA TRP A 375 3.91 -10.14 17.94
C TRP A 375 4.29 -9.93 19.42
N GLY A 376 3.41 -9.36 20.23
CA GLY A 376 3.60 -9.25 21.67
C GLY A 376 4.93 -8.59 22.06
N ARG A 377 5.63 -9.16 23.06
CA ARG A 377 6.94 -8.70 23.58
C ARG A 377 8.14 -9.21 22.77
N TYR A 378 8.00 -9.36 21.45
CA TYR A 378 9.12 -9.76 20.59
C TYR A 378 10.36 -8.86 20.80
N PRO A 379 11.58 -9.43 20.86
CA PRO A 379 11.98 -10.79 20.46
C PRO A 379 11.91 -11.88 21.53
N ASP A 380 11.10 -11.72 22.57
CA ASP A 380 10.79 -12.85 23.45
C ASP A 380 10.27 -14.04 22.62
N THR A 381 10.79 -15.24 22.90
CA THR A 381 10.35 -16.53 22.34
C THR A 381 8.85 -16.79 22.51
N SER A 382 8.21 -16.13 23.47
CA SER A 382 6.76 -16.16 23.66
C SER A 382 5.98 -15.32 22.64
N GLY A 383 6.65 -14.41 21.92
CA GLY A 383 6.08 -13.56 20.87
C GLY A 383 5.79 -14.30 19.57
N GLY A 384 4.68 -13.95 18.93
CA GLY A 384 4.23 -14.52 17.66
C GLY A 384 4.78 -13.78 16.44
N SER A 385 4.23 -14.11 15.27
CA SER A 385 4.69 -13.63 13.98
C SER A 385 3.84 -12.53 13.34
N GLY A 386 2.80 -12.04 14.02
CA GLY A 386 1.85 -11.09 13.45
C GLY A 386 0.89 -10.51 14.47
N TRP A 387 -0.40 -10.72 14.28
CA TRP A 387 -1.45 -9.99 14.99
C TRP A 387 -2.24 -10.89 15.95
N PRO A 388 -2.89 -10.29 16.97
CA PRO A 388 -3.72 -11.04 17.92
C PRO A 388 -4.89 -11.80 17.30
N THR A 389 -5.29 -11.41 16.08
CA THR A 389 -6.37 -12.04 15.32
C THR A 389 -5.89 -13.23 14.50
N GLN A 390 -4.71 -13.78 14.78
CA GLN A 390 -4.10 -14.87 14.00
C GLN A 390 -3.94 -16.14 14.81
N TYR A 391 -3.91 -17.28 14.10
CA TYR A 391 -3.66 -18.59 14.68
C TYR A 391 -2.20 -18.74 15.15
N GLU A 392 -1.98 -19.32 16.32
CA GLU A 392 -0.63 -19.59 16.84
C GLU A 392 -0.01 -20.86 16.23
N GLU A 393 -0.85 -21.85 15.92
CA GLU A 393 -0.51 -23.15 15.34
C GLU A 393 -0.11 -23.08 13.85
N VAL A 394 -0.36 -21.94 13.21
CA VAL A 394 0.11 -21.67 11.85
C VAL A 394 1.49 -21.05 11.92
N THR A 395 2.51 -21.91 11.83
CA THR A 395 3.93 -21.51 11.87
C THR A 395 4.26 -20.49 10.77
N PRO A 396 5.06 -19.44 11.04
CA PRO A 396 5.31 -18.38 10.07
C PRO A 396 6.13 -18.73 8.84
N LEU A 397 6.83 -19.86 8.80
CA LEU A 397 7.64 -20.28 7.65
C LEU A 397 8.42 -19.11 7.00
N CYS A 398 9.19 -18.35 7.79
CA CYS A 398 9.82 -17.12 7.32
C CYS A 398 10.61 -17.37 6.04
N ASP A 399 10.40 -16.49 5.07
CA ASP A 399 11.06 -16.45 3.78
C ASP A 399 10.92 -17.74 2.96
N SER A 400 10.04 -18.67 3.32
CA SER A 400 9.76 -19.80 2.44
C SER A 400 9.09 -19.37 1.14
N VAL A 401 8.48 -18.18 1.11
CA VAL A 401 7.94 -17.53 -0.07
C VAL A 401 8.56 -16.14 -0.19
N LEU A 402 9.00 -15.81 -1.40
CA LEU A 402 9.50 -14.48 -1.75
C LEU A 402 8.70 -13.92 -2.93
N VAL A 403 8.59 -12.60 -3.00
CA VAL A 403 8.00 -11.90 -4.16
C VAL A 403 8.97 -10.86 -4.69
N ASP A 404 9.00 -10.65 -6.00
CA ASP A 404 9.69 -9.50 -6.55
C ASP A 404 8.84 -8.25 -6.32
N ILE A 405 9.37 -7.24 -5.61
CA ILE A 405 8.68 -5.97 -5.38
C ILE A 405 8.69 -5.17 -6.66
N LYS A 406 7.76 -5.51 -7.55
CA LYS A 406 7.58 -4.88 -8.86
C LYS A 406 6.10 -4.99 -9.26
N PHE A 407 5.32 -4.02 -8.82
CA PHE A 407 3.86 -4.03 -8.88
C PHE A 407 3.29 -2.74 -9.44
N PHE A 408 2.07 -2.84 -10.00
CA PHE A 408 1.25 -1.69 -10.39
C PHE A 408 -0.22 -1.89 -10.02
N ALA A 409 -0.99 -0.80 -9.99
CA ALA A 409 -2.44 -0.81 -9.88
C ALA A 409 -3.06 0.35 -10.67
N ASN A 410 -4.17 0.09 -11.37
CA ASN A 410 -4.98 1.15 -11.97
C ASN A 410 -5.96 1.65 -10.92
N LEU A 411 -5.79 2.89 -10.49
CA LEU A 411 -6.47 3.46 -9.34
C LEU A 411 -7.91 3.88 -9.64
N ASP A 412 -8.22 4.18 -10.91
CA ASP A 412 -9.56 4.51 -11.40
C ASP A 412 -10.49 3.28 -11.56
N GLY A 413 -10.01 2.08 -11.18
CA GLY A 413 -10.78 0.84 -11.23
C GLY A 413 -11.01 0.26 -12.63
N ARG A 414 -10.42 0.86 -13.68
CA ARG A 414 -10.57 0.40 -15.07
C ARG A 414 -9.28 -0.22 -15.59
N ASP A 415 -9.41 -1.27 -16.40
CA ASP A 415 -8.27 -1.92 -17.06
C ASP A 415 -7.84 -1.16 -18.32
N TRP A 416 -6.55 -1.19 -18.67
CA TRP A 416 -6.06 -0.57 -19.91
C TRP A 416 -6.49 -1.35 -21.17
N ASN A 417 -6.91 -2.61 -21.02
CA ASN A 417 -7.50 -3.39 -22.10
C ASN A 417 -8.97 -3.01 -22.39
N ASP A 418 -9.58 -2.12 -21.60
CA ASP A 418 -10.91 -1.58 -21.91
C ASP A 418 -10.81 -0.61 -23.10
N PRO A 419 -11.38 -0.93 -24.28
CA PRO A 419 -11.27 -0.08 -25.47
C PRO A 419 -11.92 1.29 -25.31
N ASN A 420 -12.78 1.46 -24.29
CA ASN A 420 -13.46 2.70 -24.00
C ASN A 420 -12.73 3.56 -22.94
N LYS A 421 -11.56 3.13 -22.45
CA LYS A 421 -10.75 3.90 -21.52
C LYS A 421 -9.93 4.94 -22.29
N TYR A 422 -9.82 6.16 -21.74
CA TYR A 422 -9.03 7.26 -22.31
C TYR A 422 -9.38 7.65 -23.77
N LEU A 423 -10.65 7.54 -24.16
CA LEU A 423 -11.07 7.97 -25.50
C LEU A 423 -10.83 9.47 -25.73
N ALA A 424 -10.31 9.83 -26.91
CA ALA A 424 -9.98 11.21 -27.25
C ALA A 424 -11.20 12.15 -27.31
N ASN A 425 -12.40 11.62 -27.54
CA ASN A 425 -13.65 12.37 -27.54
C ASN A 425 -14.28 12.52 -26.15
N ALA A 426 -13.70 11.92 -25.11
CA ALA A 426 -14.24 11.96 -23.75
C ALA A 426 -14.39 13.39 -23.22
N GLY A 427 -13.42 14.27 -23.47
CA GLY A 427 -13.45 15.66 -23.00
C GLY A 427 -14.45 16.55 -23.75
N VAL A 428 -14.82 16.19 -24.97
CA VAL A 428 -15.86 16.89 -25.75
C VAL A 428 -17.25 16.33 -25.43
N GLY A 429 -17.33 15.05 -25.07
CA GLY A 429 -18.58 14.40 -24.64
C GLY A 429 -19.52 14.00 -25.79
N THR A 430 -19.03 13.98 -27.03
CA THR A 430 -19.84 13.66 -28.22
C THR A 430 -19.20 12.57 -29.08
N LYS A 431 -20.03 11.77 -29.77
CA LYS A 431 -19.53 10.77 -30.74
C LYS A 431 -18.97 11.45 -31.97
N GLN A 432 -19.53 12.58 -32.37
CA GLN A 432 -19.05 13.35 -33.51
C GLN A 432 -18.20 14.51 -32.99
N VAL A 433 -16.94 14.55 -33.42
CA VAL A 433 -16.00 15.62 -33.08
C VAL A 433 -15.51 16.24 -34.36
N THR A 434 -15.76 17.53 -34.54
CA THR A 434 -15.29 18.30 -35.70
C THR A 434 -13.91 18.87 -35.41
N TYR A 435 -12.94 18.48 -36.23
CA TYR A 435 -11.57 18.94 -36.20
C TYR A 435 -11.40 20.06 -37.22
N LYS A 436 -10.68 21.11 -36.82
CA LYS A 436 -10.22 22.17 -37.73
C LYS A 436 -8.80 21.84 -38.15
N VAL A 437 -8.58 21.67 -39.44
CA VAL A 437 -7.30 21.26 -40.01
C VAL A 437 -6.90 22.21 -41.13
N GLN A 438 -5.61 22.24 -41.47
CA GLN A 438 -5.17 22.95 -42.67
C GLN A 438 -5.60 22.13 -43.91
N PRO A 439 -6.40 22.70 -44.82
CA PRO A 439 -6.83 21.97 -46.01
C PRO A 439 -5.66 21.70 -46.97
N GLY A 440 -5.73 20.61 -47.72
CA GLY A 440 -4.74 20.22 -48.73
C GLY A 440 -4.86 18.77 -49.18
N HIS A 441 -3.97 18.33 -50.06
CA HIS A 441 -3.95 16.94 -50.54
C HIS A 441 -3.06 16.06 -49.66
N TYR A 442 -3.66 15.13 -48.93
CA TYR A 442 -2.95 14.14 -48.13
C TYR A 442 -2.42 13.01 -49.01
N GLY A 443 -1.22 12.51 -48.71
CA GLY A 443 -0.70 11.27 -49.29
C GLY A 443 0.08 11.43 -50.60
N VAL A 444 0.40 12.64 -51.06
CA VAL A 444 1.21 12.83 -52.27
C VAL A 444 2.66 12.43 -52.02
N PHE A 445 3.15 11.42 -52.76
CA PHE A 445 4.57 11.06 -52.73
C PHE A 445 5.42 12.11 -53.43
N THR A 446 6.59 12.39 -52.85
CA THR A 446 7.55 13.37 -53.37
C THR A 446 8.94 12.78 -53.55
N ASP A 447 9.18 11.56 -53.09
CA ASP A 447 10.46 10.89 -53.30
C ASP A 447 10.57 10.37 -54.74
N HIS A 448 11.77 10.49 -55.29
CA HIS A 448 12.01 10.17 -56.69
C HIS A 448 11.69 8.72 -57.02
N TYR A 449 11.92 7.77 -56.10
CA TYR A 449 11.66 6.36 -56.35
C TYR A 449 10.19 6.10 -56.63
N ASN A 450 9.29 6.59 -55.77
CA ASN A 450 7.86 6.40 -55.98
C ASN A 450 7.36 7.18 -57.21
N THR A 451 7.79 8.44 -57.38
CA THR A 451 7.33 9.26 -58.50
C THR A 451 7.86 8.77 -59.85
N SER A 452 9.08 8.23 -59.92
CA SER A 452 9.67 7.74 -61.18
C SER A 452 9.15 6.37 -61.61
N ASN A 453 8.52 5.64 -60.69
CA ASN A 453 7.93 4.34 -60.95
C ASN A 453 6.39 4.41 -61.02
N ASP A 454 5.82 5.62 -61.14
CA ASP A 454 4.37 5.87 -61.17
C ASP A 454 3.59 5.23 -60.01
N ILE A 455 4.25 5.10 -58.85
CA ILE A 455 3.65 4.56 -57.64
C ILE A 455 2.85 5.68 -56.96
N THR A 456 1.58 5.44 -56.66
CA THR A 456 0.71 6.37 -55.94
C THR A 456 0.33 5.81 -54.58
N ASN A 457 -0.01 6.71 -53.65
CA ASN A 457 -0.55 6.31 -52.36
C ASN A 457 -2.04 5.95 -52.50
N ALA A 458 -2.39 4.72 -52.15
CA ALA A 458 -3.80 4.26 -52.19
C ALA A 458 -4.71 5.07 -51.24
N ASP A 459 -4.15 5.70 -50.21
CA ASP A 459 -4.86 6.52 -49.24
C ASP A 459 -4.85 8.03 -49.57
N SER A 460 -4.36 8.41 -50.77
CA SER A 460 -4.30 9.81 -51.19
C SER A 460 -5.70 10.42 -51.30
N GLN A 461 -5.91 11.58 -50.67
CA GLN A 461 -7.22 12.23 -50.64
C GLN A 461 -7.13 13.73 -50.36
N GLU A 462 -8.17 14.46 -50.77
CA GLU A 462 -8.36 15.86 -50.35
C GLU A 462 -8.80 15.93 -48.89
N ILE A 463 -8.14 16.79 -48.12
CA ILE A 463 -8.49 17.08 -46.73
C ILE A 463 -9.14 18.47 -46.68
N PRO A 464 -10.41 18.58 -46.26
CA PRO A 464 -11.10 19.87 -46.11
C PRO A 464 -10.61 20.63 -44.86
N ALA A 465 -10.98 21.91 -44.74
CA ALA A 465 -10.60 22.74 -43.58
C ALA A 465 -11.27 22.28 -42.26
N GLU A 466 -12.39 21.57 -42.36
CA GLU A 466 -13.08 20.94 -41.23
C GLU A 466 -13.42 19.50 -41.55
N LEU A 467 -13.11 18.59 -40.62
CA LEU A 467 -13.38 17.17 -40.77
C LEU A 467 -14.01 16.62 -39.49
N THR A 468 -15.15 15.95 -39.62
CA THR A 468 -15.84 15.35 -38.48
C THR A 468 -15.50 13.86 -38.38
N LEU A 469 -14.85 13.49 -37.27
CA LEU A 469 -14.66 12.08 -36.93
C LEU A 469 -15.85 11.60 -36.11
N THR A 470 -16.32 10.39 -36.41
CA THR A 470 -17.37 9.71 -35.64
C THR A 470 -16.76 8.56 -34.85
N PHE A 471 -16.80 8.67 -33.54
CA PHE A 471 -16.38 7.65 -32.59
C PHE A 471 -17.52 6.67 -32.30
N PRO A 472 -17.22 5.38 -32.09
CA PRO A 472 -18.25 4.37 -31.82
C PRO A 472 -18.98 4.64 -30.49
N GLU A 473 -18.30 5.24 -29.51
CA GLU A 473 -18.80 5.49 -28.17
C GLU A 473 -18.27 6.81 -27.60
N VAL A 474 -18.90 7.29 -26.52
CA VAL A 474 -18.39 8.35 -25.65
C VAL A 474 -18.28 7.78 -24.25
N SER A 475 -17.09 7.84 -23.66
CA SER A 475 -16.89 7.55 -22.24
C SER A 475 -16.62 8.83 -21.46
N PRO A 476 -16.97 8.89 -20.17
CA PRO A 476 -16.55 9.98 -19.30
C PRO A 476 -15.02 10.12 -19.27
N VAL A 477 -14.55 11.35 -19.10
CA VAL A 477 -13.12 11.59 -18.83
C VAL A 477 -12.69 10.85 -17.56
N VAL A 478 -11.43 10.40 -17.54
CA VAL A 478 -10.84 9.89 -16.31
C VAL A 478 -10.71 11.04 -15.32
N THR A 479 -11.19 10.80 -14.10
CA THR A 479 -11.18 11.76 -12.99
C THR A 479 -10.49 11.13 -11.78
N TYR A 480 -10.38 11.87 -10.69
CA TYR A 480 -9.84 11.37 -9.43
C TYR A 480 -10.65 11.92 -8.26
N ASN A 481 -10.60 11.20 -7.14
CA ASN A 481 -11.11 11.69 -5.87
C ASN A 481 -10.00 12.49 -5.18
N ASP A 482 -10.32 13.70 -4.73
CA ASP A 482 -9.37 14.51 -3.98
C ASP A 482 -8.94 13.80 -2.69
N PRO A 483 -7.63 13.66 -2.43
CA PRO A 483 -7.17 13.14 -1.16
C PRO A 483 -7.46 14.16 -0.04
N PRO A 484 -7.60 13.71 1.22
CA PRO A 484 -7.70 14.59 2.37
C PRO A 484 -6.54 15.58 2.41
N VAL A 485 -6.85 16.84 2.71
CA VAL A 485 -5.83 17.87 2.97
C VAL A 485 -5.01 17.42 4.18
N LEU A 486 -3.71 17.23 3.96
CA LEU A 486 -2.78 16.87 5.02
C LEU A 486 -2.36 18.13 5.77
N ASP A 487 -2.72 18.21 7.05
CA ASP A 487 -2.08 19.16 7.96
C ASP A 487 -0.69 18.64 8.31
N MET A 488 0.32 19.09 7.57
CA MET A 488 1.72 18.72 7.81
C MET A 488 2.39 19.66 8.83
N ALA A 489 1.65 20.56 9.49
CA ALA A 489 2.21 21.53 10.45
C ALA A 489 2.77 20.86 11.71
N GLN A 490 2.29 19.66 12.06
CA GLN A 490 2.96 18.78 13.00
C GLN A 490 3.70 17.72 12.19
N GLY A 491 4.95 18.02 11.85
CA GLY A 491 5.82 17.12 11.08
C GLY A 491 5.70 15.70 11.62
N MET A 492 5.38 14.75 10.76
CA MET A 492 5.39 13.33 11.12
C MET A 492 6.83 13.00 11.53
N VAL A 493 7.11 12.93 12.82
CA VAL A 493 8.46 12.66 13.34
C VAL A 493 8.77 11.19 13.03
N PRO A 494 9.71 10.90 12.10
CA PRO A 494 10.12 9.53 11.83
C PRO A 494 10.80 8.97 13.09
N SER A 495 10.61 7.68 13.38
CA SER A 495 11.32 7.04 14.47
C SER A 495 12.83 6.92 14.15
N GLU A 496 13.68 7.05 15.17
CA GLU A 496 15.15 6.96 15.06
C GLU A 496 15.65 5.71 14.32
N SER A 497 14.90 4.61 14.39
CA SER A 497 15.22 3.34 13.72
C SER A 497 15.08 3.36 12.19
N THR A 498 14.62 4.47 11.59
CA THR A 498 14.26 4.52 10.16
C THR A 498 14.89 5.68 9.37
N MET A 499 15.70 6.53 10.01
CA MET A 499 16.32 7.69 9.37
C MET A 499 17.79 7.41 8.99
N CYS A 500 18.17 7.70 7.74
CA CYS A 500 19.58 7.81 7.32
C CYS A 500 20.26 9.10 7.80
N ARG A 501 19.58 9.91 8.59
CA ARG A 501 20.12 11.11 9.24
C ARG A 501 19.90 11.00 10.75
N PRO A 502 20.90 11.36 11.58
CA PRO A 502 20.69 11.44 13.02
C PRO A 502 19.48 12.35 13.29
N VAL A 503 18.46 11.83 13.96
CA VAL A 503 17.39 12.66 14.52
C VAL A 503 18.03 13.36 15.73
N MET A 504 18.43 14.63 15.61
CA MET A 504 18.89 15.40 16.78
C MET A 504 17.73 15.86 17.69
N GLN A 505 16.69 15.04 17.87
CA GLN A 505 15.49 15.48 18.58
C GLN A 505 14.65 14.40 19.30
N ALA A 506 15.28 13.31 19.76
CA ALA A 506 14.67 12.44 20.77
C ALA A 506 15.62 12.05 21.93
N SER A 507 16.74 12.76 22.08
CA SER A 507 17.57 12.74 23.31
C SER A 507 17.25 13.95 24.19
N LEU A 508 16.02 14.02 24.69
CA LEU A 508 15.71 14.84 25.86
C LEU A 508 15.14 13.92 26.94
N ASP A 509 16.01 13.11 27.54
CA ASP A 509 15.68 12.42 28.80
C ASP A 509 16.87 12.19 29.76
N GLU A 510 18.10 12.65 29.47
CA GLU A 510 19.23 12.40 30.39
C GLU A 510 19.66 13.55 31.31
N GLU A 511 19.12 14.78 31.18
CA GLU A 511 19.55 15.91 32.03
C GLU A 511 18.60 16.29 33.19
N PHE A 512 17.57 15.49 33.50
CA PHE A 512 16.72 15.68 34.70
C PHE A 512 16.79 14.55 35.74
N LYS A 513 17.85 13.72 35.69
CA LYS A 513 18.21 12.80 36.79
C LYS A 513 19.63 13.05 37.27
N LYS A 514 19.85 14.18 37.93
CA LYS A 514 20.86 14.35 38.98
C LYS A 514 20.28 15.20 40.10
#